data_AF-A0A957TPH5-F1
#
_entry.id   AF-A0A957TPH5-F1
#
_cell.length_a   1.000
_cell.length_b   1.000
_cell.length_c   1.000
_cell.angle_alpha   90.00
_cell.angle_beta   90.00
_cell.angle_gamma   90.00
#
_symmetry.space_group_name_H-M   'P 1'
#
loop_
_entity.id
_entity.type
_entity.pdbx_description
1 polymer ?
#
loop_
_entity_poly.entity_id
_entity_poly.type
_entity_poly.pdbx_seq_one_letter_code
_entity_poly.pdbx_strand_id
1 'polypeptide(L)' 'MVTSTTETGNATFYFIGVTTGQSSAQRVFPQWMAALGRPDVQLKGVDCQIHDDPARYRQIVAEIKADPQALGALIT' A
#
# COMPACT_ATOMS: atom_id res chain seq x y z
N MET A 1 14.03 10.31 31.73
CA MET A 1 13.49 9.17 30.94
C MET A 1 13.44 9.64 29.51
N VAL A 2 14.31 9.11 28.64
CA VAL A 2 14.32 9.47 27.22
C VAL A 2 13.26 8.61 26.55
N THR A 3 12.14 9.21 26.15
CA THR A 3 11.17 8.56 25.27
C THR A 3 11.81 8.48 23.89
N SER A 4 12.34 7.32 23.53
CA SER A 4 12.80 7.04 22.17
C SER A 4 11.57 7.02 21.25
N THR A 5 11.36 8.08 20.49
CA THR A 5 10.43 8.08 19.36
C THR A 5 11.03 7.17 18.30
N THR A 6 10.56 5.93 18.23
CA THR A 6 10.82 5.07 17.08
C THR A 6 10.10 5.71 15.91
N GLU A 7 10.83 6.35 15.00
CA GLU A 7 10.30 6.82 13.73
C GLU A 7 9.94 5.58 12.90
N THR A 8 8.75 5.06 13.16
CA THR A 8 8.20 3.88 12.49
C THR A 8 7.73 4.39 11.15
N GLY A 9 8.43 4.04 10.06
CA GLY A 9 7.94 4.34 8.71
C GLY A 9 6.49 3.88 8.59
N ASN A 10 5.61 4.72 8.04
CA ASN A 10 4.17 4.46 8.03
C ASN A 10 3.86 3.11 7.37
N ALA A 11 3.08 2.26 8.05
CA ALA A 11 2.70 0.95 7.55
C ALA A 11 1.94 1.08 6.21
N THR A 12 2.20 0.19 5.27
CA THR A 12 1.73 0.31 3.89
C THR A 12 0.81 -0.84 3.51
N PHE A 13 -0.36 -0.50 2.97
CA PHE A 13 -1.23 -1.43 2.28
C PHE A 13 -1.18 -1.14 0.78
N TYR A 14 -0.82 -2.12 -0.03
CA TYR A 14 -0.64 -1.95 -1.46
C TYR A 14 -1.98 -2.08 -2.21
N PHE A 15 -2.14 -1.29 -3.27
CA PHE A 15 -3.28 -1.36 -4.18
C PHE A 15 -2.76 -1.45 -5.60
N ILE A 16 -2.97 -2.59 -6.25
CA ILE A 16 -2.45 -2.89 -7.58
C ILE A 16 -3.59 -2.85 -8.59
N GLY A 17 -3.41 -2.12 -9.69
CA GLY A 17 -4.43 -1.96 -10.74
C GLY A 17 -3.86 -1.21 -11.96
N VAL A 18 -4.72 -0.62 -12.79
CA VAL A 18 -4.29 0.13 -14.00
C VAL A 18 -4.20 1.64 -13.77
N THR A 19 -5.16 2.22 -13.04
CA THR A 19 -5.22 3.66 -12.72
C THR A 19 -5.58 3.88 -11.25
N THR A 20 -4.78 3.32 -10.35
CA THR A 20 -5.02 3.28 -8.90
C THR A 20 -5.15 4.68 -8.28
N GLY A 21 -4.48 5.69 -8.85
CA GLY A 21 -4.61 7.09 -8.43
C GLY A 21 -5.99 7.73 -8.72
N GLN A 22 -6.74 7.21 -9.70
CA GLN A 22 -8.08 7.70 -10.04
C GLN A 22 -9.19 6.98 -9.26
N SER A 23 -8.85 5.97 -8.46
CA SER A 23 -9.83 5.20 -7.69
C SER A 23 -10.43 6.02 -6.54
N SER A 24 -11.72 5.81 -6.28
CA SER A 24 -12.36 6.30 -5.06
C SER A 24 -11.72 5.74 -3.79
N ALA A 25 -11.02 4.60 -3.87
CA ALA A 25 -10.27 4.01 -2.76
C ALA A 25 -9.27 4.99 -2.14
N GLN A 26 -8.66 5.87 -2.92
CA GLN A 26 -7.72 6.90 -2.43
C GLN A 26 -8.38 7.84 -1.40
N ARG A 27 -9.68 8.12 -1.55
CA ARG A 27 -10.45 8.98 -0.64
C ARG A 27 -11.06 8.21 0.53
N VAL A 28 -11.48 6.97 0.28
CA VAL A 28 -12.26 6.17 1.24
C VAL A 28 -11.36 5.41 2.21
N PHE A 29 -10.23 4.86 1.73
CA PHE A 29 -9.34 4.04 2.55
C PHE A 29 -8.79 4.76 3.80
N PRO A 30 -8.32 6.02 3.72
CA PRO A 30 -7.86 6.73 4.92
C PRO A 30 -8.96 6.89 5.98
N GLN A 31 -10.21 7.07 5.56
CA GLN A 31 -11.35 7.20 6.47
C GLN A 31 -11.67 5.88 7.17
N TRP A 32 -11.59 4.76 6.44
CA TRP A 32 -11.72 3.42 7.04
C TRP A 32 -10.60 3.12 8.03
N MET A 33 -9.36 3.45 7.69
CA MET A 33 -8.21 3.27 8.58
C MET A 33 -8.35 4.11 9.86
N ALA A 34 -8.81 5.35 9.75
CA ALA A 34 -9.13 6.17 10.91
C ALA A 34 -10.25 5.54 11.77
N ALA A 35 -11.33 5.06 11.16
CA ALA A 35 -12.44 4.40 11.87
C ALA A 35 -12.01 3.09 12.56
N LEU A 36 -11.01 2.39 12.01
CA LEU A 36 -10.43 1.17 12.58
C LEU A 36 -9.30 1.43 13.60
N GLY A 37 -9.01 2.71 13.90
CA GLY A 37 -7.94 3.08 14.86
C GLY A 37 -6.52 2.85 14.32
N ARG A 38 -6.35 2.79 13.00
CA ARG A 38 -5.08 2.57 12.29
C ARG A 38 -4.75 3.70 11.29
N PRO A 39 -4.85 5.00 11.66
CA PRO A 39 -4.62 6.11 10.73
C PRO A 39 -3.19 6.19 10.19
N ASP A 40 -2.26 5.42 10.79
CA ASP A 40 -0.88 5.22 10.34
C ASP A 40 -0.77 4.45 9.03
N VAL A 41 -1.79 3.66 8.66
CA VAL A 41 -1.76 2.79 7.49
C VAL A 41 -2.08 3.57 6.22
N GLN A 42 -1.14 3.58 5.28
CA GLN A 42 -1.28 4.25 3.99
C GLN A 42 -1.71 3.28 2.89
N LEU A 43 -2.50 3.77 1.93
CA LEU A 43 -2.74 3.06 0.68
C LEU A 43 -1.70 3.47 -0.37
N LYS A 44 -0.93 2.52 -0.88
CA LYS A 44 0.07 2.77 -1.92
C LYS A 44 -0.37 2.13 -3.24
N GLY A 45 -0.71 2.99 -4.21
CA GLY A 45 -1.06 2.57 -5.56
C GLY A 45 0.14 2.07 -6.35
N VAL A 46 -0.05 0.99 -7.10
CA VAL A 46 0.90 0.45 -8.08
C VAL A 46 0.16 0.21 -9.39
N ASP A 47 0.48 1.03 -10.38
CA ASP A 47 -0.12 0.92 -11.71
C ASP A 47 0.65 -0.10 -12.57
N CYS A 48 -0.10 -0.97 -13.22
CA CYS A 48 0.33 -1.92 -14.25
C CYS A 48 -0.37 -1.60 -15.56
N GLN A 49 0.25 -1.96 -16.68
CA GLN A 49 -0.41 -1.91 -17.97
C GLN A 49 -1.46 -3.03 -18.11
N ILE A 50 -2.44 -2.81 -18.98
CA ILE A 50 -3.33 -3.89 -19.41
C ILE A 50 -2.48 -4.89 -20.21
N HIS A 51 -2.47 -6.16 -19.77
CA HIS A 51 -1.59 -7.19 -20.30
C HIS A 51 -0.09 -6.87 -20.14
N ASP A 52 0.29 -6.34 -18.98
CA ASP A 52 1.69 -6.12 -18.63
C ASP A 52 2.52 -7.42 -18.73
N ASP A 53 3.84 -7.27 -18.82
CA ASP A 53 4.76 -8.40 -18.84
C ASP A 53 4.60 -9.20 -17.52
N PRO A 54 4.48 -10.54 -17.57
CA PRO A 54 4.49 -11.38 -16.38
C PRO A 54 5.63 -11.10 -15.38
N ALA A 55 6.78 -10.63 -15.85
CA ALA A 55 7.91 -10.21 -15.02
C ALA A 55 7.58 -9.01 -14.14
N ARG A 56 6.77 -8.06 -14.63
CA ARG A 56 6.34 -6.89 -13.87
C ARG A 56 5.53 -7.29 -12.64
N TYR A 57 4.56 -8.20 -12.79
CA TYR A 57 3.78 -8.69 -11.65
C TYR A 57 4.66 -9.42 -10.63
N ARG A 58 5.61 -10.24 -11.09
CA ARG A 58 6.57 -10.93 -10.20
C ARG A 58 7.44 -9.94 -9.43
N GLN A 59 7.90 -8.87 -10.09
CA GLN A 59 8.68 -7.81 -9.46
C GLN A 59 7.86 -7.12 -8.36
N ILE A 60 6.61 -6.74 -8.64
CA ILE A 60 5.73 -6.10 -7.65
C ILE A 60 5.56 -6.99 -6.42
N VAL A 61 5.30 -8.29 -6.61
CA VAL A 61 5.16 -9.24 -5.50
C VAL A 61 6.48 -9.36 -4.70
N ALA A 62 7.62 -9.38 -5.39
CA ALA A 62 8.93 -9.43 -4.73
C ALA A 62 9.21 -8.16 -3.91
N GLU A 63 8.88 -6.99 -4.44
CA GLU A 63 9.01 -5.69 -3.75
C GLU A 63 8.12 -5.64 -2.50
N ILE A 64 6.84 -6.02 -2.61
CA ILE A 64 5.91 -6.07 -1.47
C ILE A 64 6.40 -7.05 -0.41
N LYS A 65 6.91 -8.22 -0.82
CA LYS A 65 7.45 -9.24 0.11
C LYS A 65 8.71 -8.75 0.83
N ALA A 66 9.53 -7.92 0.18
CA ALA A 66 10.75 -7.38 0.75
C ALA A 66 10.53 -6.14 1.62
N ASP A 67 9.38 -5.49 1.51
CA ASP A 67 9.03 -4.28 2.25
C ASP A 67 8.59 -4.62 3.69
N PRO A 68 9.38 -4.27 4.72
CA PRO A 68 9.04 -4.56 6.11
C PRO A 68 7.83 -3.78 6.62
N GLN A 69 7.39 -2.74 5.92
CA GLN A 69 6.19 -1.97 6.25
C GLN A 69 4.93 -2.49 5.54
N ALA A 70 5.07 -3.45 4.62
CA ALA A 70 3.93 -4.01 3.91
C ALA A 70 3.03 -4.83 4.84
N LEU A 71 1.79 -4.39 5.00
CA LEU A 71 0.74 -5.13 5.72
C LEU A 71 -0.03 -6.10 4.81
N GLY A 72 0.01 -5.87 3.51
CA GLY A 72 -0.72 -6.65 2.52
C GLY A 72 -0.97 -5.87 1.23
N ALA A 73 -1.72 -6.49 0.32
CA ALA A 73 -2.09 -5.89 -0.95
C ALA A 73 -3.50 -6.30 -1.38
N LEU A 74 -4.17 -5.46 -2.16
CA LEU A 74 -5.35 -5.80 -2.94
C LEU A 74 -5.09 -5.60 -4.44
N ILE A 75 -5.78 -6.36 -5.28
CA ILE A 75 -5.62 -6.36 -6.74
C ILE A 75 -6.98 -6.13 -7.40
N THR A 76 -7.03 -5.28 -8.43
CA THR A 76 -8.21 -5.01 -9.28
C THR A 76 -7.89 -5.06 -10.75
#